data_AF-A0A2E7EH46-F1
#
_entry.id   AF-A0A2E7EH46-F1
#
_cell.length_a   1.000
_cell.length_b   1.000
_cell.length_c   1.000
_cell.angle_alpha   90.00
_cell.angle_beta   90.00
_cell.angle_gamma   90.00
#
_symmetry.space_group_name_H-M   'P 1'
#
loop_
_entity.id
_entity.type
_entity.pdbx_description
1 polymer ?
#
loop_
_entity_poly.entity_id
_entity_poly.type
_entity_poly.pdbx_seq_one_letter_code
_entity_poly.pdbx_strand_id
1 'polypeptide(L)' 'MMIDMNRSRFPTRYLVRVGHNSVTVDGHSRAEAIRRARIRMSLDLPRLYDVIHSLEDQCFVVTQVESS' A
#
# COMPACT_ATOMS: atom_id res chain seq x y z
N MET A 1 -5.35 21.39 19.72
CA MET A 1 -4.76 20.56 18.65
C MET A 1 -5.84 19.56 18.21
N MET A 2 -6.31 19.68 16.97
CA MET A 2 -7.33 18.79 16.41
C MET A 2 -6.67 17.44 16.09
N ILE A 3 -7.10 16.36 16.76
CA ILE A 3 -6.76 14.99 16.38
C ILE A 3 -7.92 14.53 15.49
N ASP A 4 -7.74 14.58 14.18
CA ASP A 4 -8.63 13.93 13.23
C ASP A 4 -8.50 12.41 13.42
N MET A 5 -9.36 11.89 14.28
CA MET A 5 -9.36 10.52 14.76
C MET A 5 -10.35 9.66 13.96
N ASN A 6 -10.54 9.96 12.68
CA ASN A 6 -11.34 9.11 11.81
C ASN A 6 -10.50 7.94 11.28
N ARG A 7 -9.99 7.11 12.21
CA ARG A 7 -9.50 5.77 11.84
C ARG A 7 -10.74 4.91 11.61
N SER A 8 -11.01 4.57 10.35
CA SER A 8 -11.99 3.54 10.01
C SER A 8 -11.69 2.31 10.87
N ARG A 9 -12.66 1.90 11.72
CA ARG A 9 -12.48 0.80 12.69
C ARG A 9 -12.13 -0.53 12.00
N PHE A 10 -12.42 -0.63 10.71
CA PHE A 10 -12.10 -1.78 9.88
C PHE A 10 -11.05 -1.40 8.83
N PRO A 11 -10.04 -2.24 8.62
CA PRO A 11 -9.08 -2.02 7.56
C PRO A 11 -9.81 -2.07 6.22
N THR A 12 -9.50 -1.10 5.37
CA THR A 12 -10.01 -1.01 4.01
C THR A 12 -9.06 -1.76 3.09
N ARG A 13 -9.61 -2.41 2.06
CA ARG A 13 -8.82 -3.08 1.04
C ARG A 13 -8.33 -2.09 0.00
N TYR A 14 -7.04 -2.14 -0.30
CA TYR A 14 -6.39 -1.28 -1.29
C TYR A 14 -5.67 -2.14 -2.33
N LEU A 15 -5.85 -1.80 -3.60
CA LEU A 15 -5.00 -2.24 -4.69
C LEU A 15 -3.86 -1.23 -4.85
N VAL A 16 -2.63 -1.68 -4.62
CA VAL A 16 -1.42 -0.87 -4.76
C VAL A 16 -0.65 -1.34 -5.98
N ARG A 17 -0.32 -0.42 -6.88
CA ARG A 17 0.37 -0.69 -8.14
C ARG A 17 1.69 0.07 -8.21
N VAL A 18 2.72 -0.60 -8.74
CA VAL A 18 4.04 -0.02 -9.05
C VAL A 18 4.47 -0.55 -10.41
N GLY A 19 4.53 0.33 -11.41
CA GLY A 19 4.75 -0.08 -12.79
C GLY A 19 3.74 -1.15 -13.22
N HIS A 20 4.24 -2.33 -13.59
CA HIS A 20 3.43 -3.48 -14.00
C HIS A 20 3.02 -4.41 -12.85
N ASN A 21 3.56 -4.21 -11.65
CA ASN A 21 3.26 -5.04 -10.49
C ASN A 21 2.11 -4.46 -9.68
N SER A 22 1.26 -5.32 -9.13
CA SER A 22 0.16 -4.91 -8.26
C SER A 22 -0.05 -5.90 -7.15
N VAL A 23 -0.42 -5.39 -5.98
CA VAL A 23 -0.76 -6.20 -4.82
C VAL A 23 -1.97 -5.63 -4.11
N THR A 24 -2.83 -6.49 -3.63
CA THR A 24 -3.96 -6.10 -2.79
C THR A 24 -3.59 -6.25 -1.33
N VAL A 25 -3.75 -5.19 -0.55
CA VAL A 25 -3.42 -5.15 0.89
C VAL A 25 -4.53 -4.47 1.67
N ASP A 26 -4.76 -4.94 2.89
CA ASP A 26 -5.68 -4.29 3.81
C ASP A 26 -4.92 -3.27 4.68
N GLY A 27 -5.49 -2.08 4.89
CA GLY A 27 -4.88 -1.01 5.70
C GLY A 27 -5.87 0.05 6.14
N HIS A 28 -5.48 0.93 7.07
CA HIS A 28 -6.35 2.01 7.56
C HIS A 28 -6.10 3.35 6.85
N SER A 29 -5.08 3.43 6.00
CA SER A 29 -4.76 4.62 5.22
C SER A 29 -3.97 4.25 3.95
N ARG A 30 -3.92 5.17 2.98
CA ARG A 30 -3.11 4.99 1.76
C ARG A 30 -1.62 4.81 2.09
N ALA A 31 -1.09 5.57 3.04
CA ALA A 31 0.31 5.46 3.47
C ALA A 31 0.60 4.09 4.10
N GLU A 32 -0.32 3.57 4.92
CA GLU A 32 -0.19 2.22 5.46
C GLU A 32 -0.27 1.14 4.36
N ALA A 33 -1.18 1.30 3.39
CA ALA A 33 -1.28 0.41 2.25
C ALA A 33 0.02 0.37 1.44
N ILE A 34 0.66 1.51 1.17
CA ILE A 34 1.97 1.55 0.49
C ILE A 34 3.03 0.79 1.28
N ARG A 35 3.14 1.02 2.60
CA ARG A 35 4.12 0.30 3.44
C ARG A 35 3.91 -1.22 3.40
N ARG A 36 2.66 -1.67 3.52
CA ARG A 36 2.31 -3.10 3.45
C ARG A 36 2.58 -3.68 2.06
N ALA A 37 2.27 -2.93 1.01
CA ALA A 37 2.53 -3.32 -0.37
C ALA A 37 4.02 -3.46 -0.65
N ARG A 38 4.87 -2.55 -0.14
CA ARG A 38 6.33 -2.67 -0.24
C ARG A 38 6.82 -3.96 0.38
N ILE A 39 6.43 -4.24 1.63
CA ILE A 39 6.83 -5.47 2.32
C ILE A 39 6.40 -6.69 1.49
N ARG A 40 5.15 -6.71 1.01
CA ARG A 40 4.63 -7.85 0.28
C ARG A 40 5.33 -8.04 -1.08
N MET A 41 5.49 -6.97 -1.86
CA MET A 41 6.20 -7.02 -3.14
C MET A 41 7.67 -7.39 -2.97
N SER A 42 8.33 -6.92 -1.90
CA SER A 42 9.71 -7.29 -1.56
C SER A 42 9.87 -8.79 -1.26
N LEU A 43 8.85 -9.43 -0.68
CA LEU A 43 8.83 -10.88 -0.45
C LEU A 43 8.52 -11.66 -1.73
N ASP A 44 7.57 -11.17 -2.54
CA ASP A 44 7.16 -11.83 -3.78
C ASP A 44 8.22 -11.67 -4.90
N LEU A 45 8.99 -10.58 -4.89
CA LEU A 45 10.01 -10.20 -5.87
C LEU A 45 11.35 -9.88 -5.19
N PRO A 46 12.03 -10.86 -4.58
CA PRO A 46 13.24 -10.61 -3.79
C PRO A 46 14.39 -10.00 -4.60
N ARG A 47 14.45 -10.27 -5.91
CA ARG A 47 15.43 -9.64 -6.82
C ARG A 47 15.22 -8.14 -7.02
N LEU A 48 14.02 -7.64 -6.73
CA LEU A 48 13.65 -6.23 -6.84
C LEU A 48 13.56 -5.55 -5.47
N TYR A 49 14.00 -6.22 -4.40
CA TYR A 49 13.92 -5.69 -3.03
C TYR A 49 14.47 -4.27 -2.92
N ASP A 50 15.71 -4.05 -3.35
CA ASP A 50 16.38 -2.75 -3.25
C ASP A 50 15.67 -1.67 -4.08
N VAL A 51 15.13 -2.05 -5.24
CA VAL A 51 14.35 -1.15 -6.09
C VAL A 51 13.05 -0.77 -5.39
N ILE A 52 12.27 -1.74 -4.93
CA ILE A 52 10.99 -1.52 -4.24
C ILE A 52 11.18 -0.68 -2.97
N HIS A 53 12.28 -0.87 -2.24
CA HIS A 53 12.60 -0.10 -1.04
C HIS A 53 13.07 1.32 -1.32
N SER A 54 13.77 1.56 -2.44
CA SER A 54 14.28 2.88 -2.81
C SER A 54 13.27 3.79 -3.51
N LEU A 55 12.17 3.23 -4.05
CA LEU A 55 11.13 4.03 -4.69
C LEU A 55 10.49 5.03 -3.71
N GLU A 56 10.08 6.18 -4.23
CA GLU A 56 9.28 7.16 -3.48
C GLU A 56 7.81 6.77 -3.46
N ASP A 57 7.06 7.22 -2.45
CA ASP A 57 5.63 6.89 -2.31
C ASP A 57 4.78 7.34 -3.50
N GLN A 58 5.21 8.39 -4.22
CA GLN A 58 4.54 8.89 -5.42
C GLN A 58 4.58 7.90 -6.60
N CYS A 59 5.50 6.94 -6.60
CA CYS A 59 5.56 5.88 -7.61
C CYS A 59 4.47 4.81 -7.41
N PHE A 60 3.78 4.83 -6.27
CA PHE A 60 2.77 3.85 -5.90
C PHE A 60 1.37 4.41 -6.19
N VAL A 61 0.65 3.77 -7.11
CA VAL A 61 -0.74 4.10 -7.37
C VAL A 61 -1.62 3.28 -6.44
N VAL A 62 -2.35 3.96 -5.55
CA VAL A 62 -3.21 3.33 -4.54
C VAL A 62 -4.68 3.57 -4.88
N THR A 63 -5.41 2.49 -5.11
CA THR A 63 -6.86 2.50 -5.37
C THR A 63 -7.57 1.73 -4.26
N GLN A 64 -8.58 2.35 -3.64
CA GLN A 64 -9.44 1.65 -2.69
C GLN A 64 -10.33 0.66 -3.46
N VAL A 65 -10.41 -0.58 -2.99
CA VAL A 65 -11.27 -1.61 -3.55
C VAL A 65 -12.47 -1.75 -2.62
N GLU A 66 -13.64 -1.37 -3.10
CA GLU A 66 -14.89 -1.66 -2.38
C GLU A 66 -15.19 -3.14 -2.55
N SER A 67 -15.24 -3.88 -1.44
CA SER A 67 -15.77 -5.24 -1.45
C SER A 67 -17.28 -5.14 -1.65
N SER A 68 -17.73 -5.40 -2.88
CA SER A 68 -19.14 -5.60 -3.23
C SER A 68 -19.75 -6.82 -2.55
#